data_AF-A0A2S7IW03-F1
#
_entry.id   AF-A0A2S7IW03-F1
#
_cell.length_a   1.000
_cell.length_b   1.000
_cell.length_c   1.000
_cell.angle_alpha   90.00
_cell.angle_beta   90.00
_cell.angle_gamma   90.00
#
_symmetry.space_group_name_H-M   'P 1'
#
loop_
_entity.id
_entity.type
_entity.pdbx_description
1 polymer ?
#
loop_
_entity_poly.entity_id
_entity_poly.type
_entity_poly.pdbx_seq_one_letter_code
_entity_poly.pdbx_strand_id
1 'polypeptide(L)'
;MRILYDPMNALKNIRKNVFKVTQSEFSVVAGVTQATVSRWENGVAPSLDEMRAIREAATNRGIAWDDSFFFETISPESFDDTCKAVGLRVT
;
A
#
# COMPACT_ATOMS: atom_id res chain seq x y z
N MET A 1 -8.95 21.77 -9.76
CA MET A 1 -10.14 20.90 -9.60
C MET A 1 -9.64 19.59 -8.98
N ARG A 2 -10.04 19.29 -7.74
CA ARG A 2 -9.45 18.24 -6.89
C ARG A 2 -10.43 17.07 -6.86
N ILE A 3 -10.11 15.98 -7.54
CA ILE A 3 -10.87 14.74 -7.41
C ILE A 3 -10.57 14.22 -6.00
N LEU A 4 -11.58 14.17 -5.13
CA LEU A 4 -11.48 13.81 -3.70
C LEU A 4 -11.40 12.30 -3.45
N TYR A 5 -10.91 11.54 -4.42
CA TYR A 5 -10.73 10.11 -4.26
C TYR A 5 -9.47 9.70 -5.02
N ASP A 6 -8.34 9.69 -4.31
CA ASP A 6 -7.12 9.03 -4.76
C ASP A 6 -7.25 7.58 -4.30
N PRO A 7 -7.74 6.64 -5.15
CA PRO A 7 -7.92 5.27 -4.74
C PRO A 7 -6.58 4.77 -4.21
N MET A 8 -6.59 4.26 -2.97
CA MET A 8 -5.37 3.73 -2.38
C MET A 8 -4.91 2.56 -3.24
N ASN A 9 -3.88 2.79 -4.07
CA ASN A 9 -3.23 1.71 -4.77
C ASN A 9 -2.57 0.75 -3.78
N ALA A 10 -2.38 -0.48 -4.25
CA ALA A 10 -1.83 -1.56 -3.46
C ALA A 10 -0.51 -1.19 -2.76
N LEU A 11 0.41 -0.48 -3.43
CA LEU A 11 1.68 -0.13 -2.79
C LEU A 11 1.54 0.92 -1.69
N LYS A 12 0.66 1.91 -1.87
CA LYS A 12 0.33 2.88 -0.81
C LYS A 12 -0.33 2.19 0.37
N ASN A 13 -1.15 1.17 0.12
CA ASN A 13 -1.75 0.31 1.15
C ASN A 13 -0.68 -0.49 1.90
N ILE A 14 0.19 -1.21 1.17
CA ILE A 14 1.33 -1.96 1.74
C ILE A 14 2.17 -1.03 2.62
N ARG A 15 2.55 0.15 2.13
CA ARG A 15 3.38 1.06 2.93
C ARG A 15 2.69 1.52 4.21
N LYS A 16 1.42 1.95 4.12
CA LYS A 16 0.71 2.55 5.26
C LYS A 16 0.22 1.53 6.27
N ASN A 17 -0.29 0.40 5.82
CA ASN A 17 -1.00 -0.56 6.67
C ASN A 17 -0.14 -1.78 7.02
N VAL A 18 0.70 -2.26 6.09
CA VAL A 18 1.59 -3.40 6.33
C VAL A 18 2.89 -2.95 7.00
N PHE A 19 3.62 -2.01 6.38
CA PHE A 19 4.90 -1.54 6.91
C PHE A 19 4.78 -0.40 7.93
N LYS A 20 3.72 0.42 7.85
CA LYS A 20 3.47 1.58 8.72
C LYS A 20 4.62 2.59 8.75
N VAL A 21 5.19 2.87 7.58
CA VAL A 21 6.35 3.77 7.42
C VAL A 21 6.07 4.94 6.48
N THR A 22 6.93 5.95 6.53
CA THR A 22 6.97 7.06 5.56
C THR A 22 7.47 6.59 4.18
N GLN A 23 7.27 7.40 3.13
CA GLN A 23 7.77 7.06 1.78
C GLN A 23 9.30 6.93 1.75
N SER A 24 10.02 7.79 2.46
CA SER A 24 11.49 7.77 2.51
C SER A 24 12.00 6.53 3.26
N GLU A 25 11.35 6.15 4.34
CA GLU A 25 11.69 4.90 5.02
C GLU A 25 11.38 3.70 4.12
N PHE A 26 10.21 3.67 3.48
CA PHE A 26 9.82 2.60 2.55
C PHE A 26 10.81 2.43 1.40
N SER A 27 11.37 3.53 0.90
CA SER A 27 12.37 3.46 -0.16
C SER A 27 13.66 2.80 0.31
N VAL A 28 14.11 3.09 1.54
CA VAL A 28 15.24 2.39 2.17
C VAL A 28 14.95 0.90 2.35
N VAL A 29 13.72 0.55 2.73
CA VAL A 29 13.28 -0.84 2.89
C VAL A 29 13.36 -1.63 1.59
N ALA A 30 12.84 -1.04 0.51
CA ALA A 30 12.77 -1.68 -0.79
C ALA A 30 14.05 -1.51 -1.62
N GLY A 31 15.07 -0.80 -1.11
CA GLY A 31 16.32 -0.55 -1.82
C GLY A 31 16.18 0.39 -3.03
N VAL A 32 15.16 1.25 -3.05
CA VAL A 32 14.87 2.18 -4.15
C VAL A 32 14.93 3.64 -3.68
N THR A 33 14.71 4.57 -4.60
CA THR A 33 14.60 6.01 -4.27
C THR A 33 13.18 6.36 -3.80
N GLN A 34 13.05 7.42 -2.99
CA GLN A 34 11.74 7.96 -2.60
C GLN A 34 10.91 8.42 -3.81
N ALA A 35 11.58 8.89 -4.87
CA ALA A 35 10.92 9.23 -6.13
C ALA A 35 10.30 7.99 -6.82
N THR A 36 10.97 6.84 -6.75
CA THR A 36 10.43 5.55 -7.23
C THR A 36 9.16 5.18 -6.47
N VAL A 37 9.19 5.26 -5.13
CA VAL A 37 8.00 5.01 -4.29
C VAL A 37 6.85 5.96 -4.64
N SER A 38 7.13 7.25 -4.83
CA SER A 38 6.13 8.22 -5.26
C SER A 38 5.50 7.84 -6.59
N ARG A 39 6.29 7.39 -7.58
CA ARG A 39 5.76 6.91 -8.88
C ARG A 39 4.87 5.69 -8.69
N TRP A 40 5.26 4.74 -7.86
CA TRP A 40 4.42 3.60 -7.56
C TRP A 40 3.08 4.01 -6.96
N GLU A 41 3.12 4.95 -6.01
CA GLU A 41 1.91 5.48 -5.39
C GLU A 41 1.06 6.38 -6.30
N ASN A 42 1.54 6.69 -7.50
CA ASN A 42 0.78 7.38 -8.54
C ASN A 42 0.38 6.44 -9.70
N GLY A 43 0.50 5.12 -9.51
CA GLY A 43 -0.03 4.11 -10.44
C GLY A 43 1.01 3.45 -11.35
N VAL A 44 2.32 3.71 -11.17
CA VAL A 44 3.36 2.98 -11.89
C VAL A 44 3.59 1.62 -11.23
N ALA A 45 3.49 0.53 -11.98
CA ALA A 45 3.76 -0.79 -11.44
C ALA A 45 5.27 -0.96 -11.11
N PRO A 46 5.62 -1.56 -9.96
CA PRO A 46 6.99 -1.96 -9.66
C PRO A 46 7.43 -3.11 -10.58
N SER A 47 8.73 -3.28 -10.76
CA SER A 47 9.32 -4.42 -11.45
C SER A 47 9.24 -5.69 -10.59
N LEU A 48 9.52 -6.85 -11.20
CA LEU A 48 9.57 -8.13 -10.47
C LEU A 48 10.66 -8.13 -9.38
N ASP A 49 11.80 -7.49 -9.64
CA ASP A 49 12.90 -7.40 -8.67
C ASP A 49 12.51 -6.48 -7.50
N GLU A 50 11.79 -5.40 -7.78
CA GLU A 50 11.28 -4.49 -6.76
C GLU A 50 10.20 -5.17 -5.90
N MET A 51 9.31 -5.96 -6.51
CA MET A 51 8.34 -6.79 -5.77
C MET A 51 9.03 -7.82 -4.87
N ARG A 52 10.10 -8.46 -5.35
CA ARG A 52 10.91 -9.39 -4.55
C ARG A 52 11.56 -8.69 -3.37
N ALA A 53 12.15 -7.51 -3.58
CA ALA A 53 12.77 -6.72 -2.53
C ALA A 53 11.77 -6.35 -1.42
N ILE A 54 10.54 -5.96 -1.79
CA ILE A 54 9.48 -5.67 -0.81
C ILE A 54 9.13 -6.92 0.01
N ARG A 55 8.98 -8.08 -0.64
CA ARG A 55 8.67 -9.37 0.03
C ARG A 55 9.77 -9.78 1.01
N GLU A 56 11.03 -9.72 0.57
CA GLU A 56 12.18 -10.04 1.40
C GLU A 56 12.24 -9.10 2.60
N ALA A 57 12.00 -7.81 2.39
CA ALA A 57 12.03 -6.84 3.46
C ALA A 57 10.89 -7.02 4.48
N ALA A 58 9.71 -7.46 4.07
CA ALA A 58 8.64 -7.85 4.98
C ALA A 58 9.05 -9.08 5.82
N THR A 59 9.58 -10.10 5.15
CA THR A 59 10.04 -11.35 5.79
C THR A 59 11.16 -11.09 6.80
N ASN A 60 12.14 -10.27 6.43
CA ASN A 60 13.27 -9.88 7.29
C ASN A 60 12.83 -9.10 8.54
N ARG A 61 11.64 -8.47 8.49
CA ARG A 61 11.04 -7.75 9.62
C ARG A 61 10.07 -8.60 10.44
N GLY A 62 9.90 -9.87 10.09
CA GLY A 62 8.93 -10.77 10.72
C GLY A 62 7.48 -10.38 10.44
N ILE A 63 7.22 -9.65 9.36
CA ILE A 63 5.86 -9.31 8.93
C ILE A 63 5.31 -10.51 8.14
N ALA A 64 4.13 -11.00 8.55
CA ALA A 64 3.40 -12.00 7.78
C ALA A 64 3.03 -11.42 6.41
N TRP A 65 3.64 -11.97 5.36
CA TRP A 65 3.49 -11.48 3.99
C TRP A 65 2.51 -12.34 3.20
N ASP A 66 1.60 -11.69 2.47
CA ASP A 66 0.74 -12.29 1.46
C ASP A 66 0.91 -11.54 0.13
N ASP A 67 1.04 -12.27 -0.98
CA ASP A 67 1.15 -11.68 -2.31
C ASP A 67 -0.15 -11.03 -2.76
N SER A 68 -1.29 -11.39 -2.14
CA SER A 68 -2.57 -10.70 -2.35
C SER A 68 -2.46 -9.19 -2.10
N PHE A 69 -1.54 -8.76 -1.22
CA PHE A 69 -1.34 -7.36 -0.88
C PHE A 69 -0.95 -6.49 -2.09
N PHE A 70 -0.35 -7.06 -3.14
CA PHE A 70 -0.05 -6.33 -4.37
C PHE A 70 -1.29 -6.07 -5.25
N PHE A 71 -2.37 -6.79 -5.02
CA PHE A 71 -3.60 -6.74 -5.82
C PHE A 71 -4.79 -6.16 -5.04
N GLU A 72 -4.70 -6.10 -3.71
CA GLU A 72 -5.69 -5.47 -2.86
C GLU A 72 -5.66 -3.95 -2.99
N THR A 73 -6.67 -3.43 -3.69
CA THR A 73 -7.04 -2.02 -3.66
C THR A 73 -8.23 -1.85 -2.72
N ILE A 74 -8.13 -0.90 -1.78
CA ILE A 74 -9.30 -0.52 -0.99
C ILE A 74 -10.16 0.35 -1.91
N SER A 75 -11.17 -0.28 -2.52
CA SER A 75 -12.30 0.41 -3.13
C SER A 75 -13.08 1.16 -2.04
N PRO A 76 -13.61 2.36 -2.30
CA PRO A 76 -14.46 3.06 -1.33
C PRO A 76 -15.68 2.23 -0.94
N GLU A 77 -16.13 1.34 -1.82
CA GLU A 77 -17.28 0.48 -1.59
C GLU A 77 -17.01 -0.57 -0.50
N SER A 78 -15.76 -1.05 -0.33
CA SER A 78 -15.44 -2.02 0.74
C SER A 78 -15.29 -1.37 2.12
N PHE A 79 -15.15 -0.03 2.17
CA PHE A 79 -15.18 0.72 3.41
C PHE A 79 -16.61 0.79 3.98
N ASP A 80 -17.63 0.91 3.11
CA ASP A 80 -19.04 0.94 3.49
C ASP A 80 -19.50 -0.41 4.08
N ASP A 81 -19.06 -1.53 3.50
CA ASP A 81 -19.36 -2.87 4.04
C ASP A 81 -18.77 -3.09 5.44
N THR A 82 -17.58 -2.56 5.69
CA THR A 82 -16.94 -2.65 7.01
C THR A 82 -17.65 -1.73 8.01
N CYS A 83 -17.98 -0.48 7.63
CA CYS A 83 -18.74 0.44 8.49
C CYS A 83 -20.15 -0.07 8.83
N LYS A 84 -20.83 -0.75 7.89
CA LYS A 84 -22.10 -1.44 8.13
C LYS A 84 -21.95 -2.61 9.11
N ALA A 85 -20.86 -3.37 9.03
CA ALA A 85 -20.61 -4.51 9.92
C ALA A 85 -20.32 -4.11 11.39
N VAL A 86 -19.70 -2.94 11.63
CA VAL A 86 -19.44 -2.41 12.98
C VAL A 86 -20.40 -1.30 13.45
N GLY A 87 -21.45 -0.99 12.68
CA GLY A 87 -22.50 -0.06 13.08
C GLY A 87 -22.07 1.41 13.18
N LEU A 88 -20.95 1.78 12.57
CA LEU A 88 -20.45 3.16 12.59
C LEU A 88 -21.08 3.93 11.42
N ARG A 89 -21.86 4.97 11.72
CA ARG A 89 -22.43 5.85 10.69
C ARG A 89 -21.36 6.81 10.18
N VAL A 90 -21.10 6.76 8.88
CA VAL A 90 -20.39 7.81 8.17
C VAL A 90 -21.39 8.94 7.97
N THR A 91 -21.25 10.02 8.75
CA THR A 91 -22.02 11.28 8.58
C THR A 91 -21.40 12.16 7.52
#